data_AF-A0A953VY18-F1
#
_entry.id   AF-A0A953VY18-F1
#
_cell.length_a   1.000
_cell.length_b   1.000
_cell.length_c   1.000
_cell.angle_alpha   90.00
_cell.angle_beta   90.00
_cell.angle_gamma   90.00
#
_symmetry.space_group_name_H-M   'P 1'
#
loop_
_entity.id
_entity.type
_entity.pdbx_description
1 polymer ?
#
loop_
_entity_poly.entity_id
_entity_poly.type
_entity_poly.pdbx_seq_one_letter_code
_entity_poly.pdbx_strand_id
1 'polypeptide(L)'
;MIRAFPWMLPGAAGALLLAGAATAQHVEVECVFTTECYEAEPCDDTSFTVQLGKGDADGQAILHGPAETIVGDVWGHDATSLVWIARTQSSVQLISWGADGTARYTLHLTDRPAAVTYHGMCEAK
;
A
#
# COMPACT_ATOMS: atom_id res chain seq x y z
N MET A 1 -19.58 -46.05 57.34
CA MET A 1 -20.13 -47.04 56.38
C MET A 1 -20.48 -46.33 55.09
N ILE A 2 -19.84 -46.78 54.01
CA ILE A 2 -20.03 -46.58 52.56
C ILE A 2 -21.28 -45.81 52.09
N ARG A 3 -21.08 -44.76 51.27
CA ARG A 3 -21.79 -44.46 49.99
C ARG A 3 -20.90 -43.54 49.12
N ALA A 4 -20.14 -44.10 48.19
CA ALA A 4 -20.41 -44.13 46.74
C ALA A 4 -20.40 -42.74 46.07
N PHE A 5 -19.25 -42.38 45.48
CA PHE A 5 -19.04 -41.25 44.59
C PHE A 5 -19.29 -41.72 43.14
N PRO A 6 -20.33 -41.25 42.43
CA PRO A 6 -20.52 -41.58 41.03
C PRO A 6 -19.68 -40.67 40.13
N TRP A 7 -19.07 -41.31 39.15
CA TRP A 7 -18.31 -40.77 38.03
C TRP A 7 -19.13 -39.87 37.09
N MET A 8 -18.41 -39.15 36.23
CA MET A 8 -18.74 -38.62 34.87
C MET A 8 -18.56 -37.10 34.81
N LEU A 9 -17.97 -36.46 33.82
CA LEU A 9 -17.11 -36.75 32.65
C LEU A 9 -16.57 -35.34 32.25
N PRO A 10 -15.43 -35.23 31.55
CA PRO A 10 -14.81 -33.96 31.21
C PRO A 10 -15.60 -33.24 30.11
N GLY A 11 -16.04 -32.00 30.37
CA GLY A 11 -16.65 -31.13 29.37
C GLY A 11 -15.58 -30.58 28.43
N ALA A 12 -15.51 -31.17 27.24
CA ALA A 12 -14.64 -30.73 26.16
C ALA A 12 -15.20 -29.51 25.43
N ALA A 13 -14.26 -28.70 24.92
CA ALA A 13 -14.28 -27.97 23.67
C ALA A 13 -15.33 -26.86 23.46
N GLY A 14 -14.79 -25.64 23.34
CA GLY A 14 -15.48 -24.49 22.75
C GLY A 14 -14.52 -23.35 22.44
N ALA A 15 -13.37 -23.63 21.83
CA ALA A 15 -12.51 -22.57 21.31
C ALA A 15 -13.18 -22.00 20.05
N LEU A 16 -13.93 -20.91 20.20
CA LEU A 16 -14.41 -20.10 19.08
C LEU A 16 -13.17 -19.51 18.37
N LEU A 17 -12.76 -20.16 17.29
CA LEU A 17 -11.89 -19.56 16.28
C LEU A 17 -12.72 -18.51 15.55
N LEU A 18 -12.67 -17.26 16.04
CA LEU A 18 -13.04 -16.09 15.25
C LEU A 18 -12.04 -16.01 14.09
N ALA A 19 -12.38 -16.64 12.98
CA ALA A 19 -11.73 -16.39 11.71
C ALA A 19 -12.02 -14.93 11.36
N GLY A 20 -11.07 -14.05 11.71
CA GLY A 20 -11.06 -12.68 11.20
C GLY A 20 -10.96 -12.78 9.69
N ALA A 21 -12.05 -12.47 8.99
CA ALA A 21 -12.01 -12.26 7.55
C ALA A 21 -11.07 -11.07 7.31
N ALA A 22 -9.85 -11.35 6.86
CA ALA A 22 -9.00 -10.33 6.30
C ALA A 22 -9.75 -9.79 5.08
N THR A 23 -10.29 -8.57 5.19
CA THR A 23 -10.80 -7.85 4.04
C THR A 23 -9.63 -7.65 3.09
N ALA A 24 -9.62 -8.41 1.99
CA ALA A 24 -8.68 -8.18 0.91
C ALA A 24 -8.88 -6.74 0.45
N GLN A 25 -7.88 -5.90 0.70
CA GLN A 25 -7.85 -4.54 0.17
C GLN A 25 -7.82 -4.71 -1.35
N HIS A 26 -8.79 -4.13 -2.05
CA HIS A 26 -8.83 -4.17 -3.52
C HIS A 26 -7.66 -3.31 -4.03
N VAL A 27 -6.49 -3.95 -4.15
CA VAL A 27 -5.32 -3.39 -4.82
C VAL A 27 -5.65 -3.37 -6.31
N GLU A 28 -5.67 -2.19 -6.90
CA GLU A 28 -5.93 -2.01 -8.33
C GLU A 28 -4.62 -1.91 -9.12
N VAL A 29 -3.58 -1.36 -8.51
CA VAL A 29 -2.25 -1.22 -9.11
C VAL A 29 -1.17 -1.54 -8.09
N GLU A 30 -0.19 -2.33 -8.49
CA GLU A 30 1.05 -2.55 -7.73
C GLU A 30 2.22 -1.94 -8.49
N CYS A 31 3.07 -1.19 -7.80
CA CYS A 31 4.27 -0.61 -8.37
C CYS A 31 5.51 -1.12 -7.65
N VAL A 32 6.44 -1.68 -8.41
CA VAL A 32 7.73 -2.18 -7.93
C VAL A 32 8.84 -1.30 -8.49
N PHE A 33 9.60 -0.67 -7.58
CA PHE A 33 10.70 0.22 -7.92
C PHE A 33 12.04 -0.47 -7.67
N THR A 34 12.94 -0.33 -8.63
CA THR A 34 14.27 -0.96 -8.60
C THR A 34 15.40 0.05 -8.45
N THR A 35 15.11 1.33 -8.66
CA THR A 35 16.10 2.41 -8.57
C THR A 35 15.56 3.57 -7.76
N GLU A 36 16.37 4.09 -6.84
CA GLU A 36 16.12 5.27 -6.02
C GLU A 36 17.18 6.34 -6.32
N CYS A 37 16.76 7.58 -6.49
CA CYS A 37 17.65 8.72 -6.71
C CYS A 37 17.32 9.82 -5.69
N TYR A 38 18.30 10.20 -4.86
CA TYR A 38 18.18 11.30 -3.91
C TYR A 38 18.83 12.56 -4.50
N GLU A 39 18.02 13.60 -4.75
CA GLU A 39 18.50 14.88 -5.29
C GLU A 39 19.43 14.73 -6.51
N ALA A 40 20.67 15.19 -6.40
CA ALA A 40 21.70 15.13 -7.44
C ALA A 40 22.74 14.03 -7.19
N GLU A 41 22.49 13.14 -6.21
CA GLU A 41 23.37 12.01 -5.93
C GLU A 41 23.20 10.92 -7.00
N PRO A 42 24.21 10.06 -7.21
CA PRO A 42 24.03 8.85 -8.02
C PRO A 42 22.86 8.02 -7.50
N CYS A 43 22.10 7.43 -8.42
CA CYS A 43 21.02 6.54 -8.03
C CYS A 43 21.56 5.20 -7.53
N ASP A 44 20.81 4.59 -6.61
CA ASP A 44 21.11 3.30 -6.00
C ASP A 44 19.99 2.28 -6.28
N ASP A 45 20.33 1.00 -6.11
CA ASP A 45 19.35 -0.09 -6.18
C ASP A 45 18.40 -0.04 -4.98
N THR A 46 17.12 -0.33 -5.21
CA THR A 46 16.10 -0.46 -4.16
C THR A 46 15.14 -1.60 -4.47
N SER A 47 14.33 -1.98 -3.49
CA SER A 47 13.22 -2.94 -3.64
C SER A 47 11.91 -2.37 -3.11
N PHE A 48 11.76 -1.04 -3.21
CA PHE A 48 10.61 -0.32 -2.70
C PHE A 48 9.35 -0.66 -3.50
N THR A 49 8.25 -0.94 -2.81
CA THR A 49 6.97 -1.34 -3.41
C THR A 49 5.84 -0.52 -2.80
N VAL A 50 4.90 -0.08 -3.63
CA VAL A 50 3.65 0.56 -3.19
C VAL A 50 2.46 -0.04 -3.91
N GLN A 51 1.30 0.06 -3.28
CA GLN A 51 0.04 -0.41 -3.83
C GLN A 51 -0.96 0.74 -3.84
N LEU A 52 -1.64 0.93 -4.97
CA LEU A 52 -2.77 1.85 -5.08
C LEU A 52 -4.06 1.04 -5.06
N GLY A 53 -4.91 1.34 -4.09
CA GLY A 53 -6.27 0.84 -4.00
C GLY A 53 -7.30 1.93 -4.29
N LYS A 54 -8.54 1.54 -4.50
CA LYS A 54 -9.64 2.48 -4.74
C LYS A 54 -9.88 3.38 -3.52
N GLY A 55 -10.05 4.69 -3.74
CA GLY A 55 -10.50 5.63 -2.73
C GLY A 55 -12.00 5.62 -2.49
N ASP A 56 -12.43 6.29 -1.42
CA ASP A 56 -13.85 6.39 -1.05
C ASP A 56 -14.65 7.30 -2.00
N ALA A 57 -13.98 8.24 -2.65
CA ALA A 57 -14.58 9.17 -3.61
C ALA A 57 -14.11 8.91 -5.05
N ASP A 58 -14.94 9.31 -6.01
CA ASP A 58 -14.58 9.24 -7.43
C ASP A 58 -13.32 10.06 -7.71
N GLY A 59 -12.40 9.47 -8.47
CA GLY A 59 -11.11 10.09 -8.79
C GLY A 59 -10.10 10.05 -7.65
N GLN A 60 -10.32 9.29 -6.58
CA GLN A 60 -9.33 9.08 -5.52
C GLN A 60 -8.75 7.67 -5.54
N ALA A 61 -7.49 7.58 -5.15
CA ALA A 61 -6.83 6.32 -4.81
C ALA A 61 -6.06 6.43 -3.50
N ILE A 62 -5.97 5.29 -2.82
CA ILE A 62 -5.28 5.13 -1.55
C ILE A 62 -3.95 4.46 -1.83
N LEU A 63 -2.86 5.16 -1.53
CA LEU A 63 -1.52 4.58 -1.49
C LEU A 63 -1.32 3.85 -0.17
N HIS A 64 -1.03 2.55 -0.26
CA HIS A 64 -0.60 1.72 0.85
C HIS A 64 0.92 1.60 0.80
N GLY A 65 1.58 2.42 1.62
CA GLY A 65 3.02 2.35 1.84
C GLY A 65 3.35 1.63 3.15
N PRO A 66 4.63 1.25 3.36
CA PRO A 66 5.06 0.56 4.56
C PRO A 66 4.94 1.42 5.84
N ALA A 67 4.94 2.74 5.70
CA ALA A 67 4.91 3.67 6.84
C ALA A 67 3.54 4.33 7.05
N GLU A 68 2.80 4.59 5.98
CA GLU A 68 1.54 5.33 6.03
C GLU A 68 0.58 4.95 4.89
N THR A 69 -0.70 5.22 5.13
CA THR A 69 -1.77 5.12 4.12
C THR A 69 -2.18 6.53 3.72
N ILE A 70 -2.14 6.84 2.43
CA ILE A 70 -2.29 8.21 1.93
C ILE A 70 -3.39 8.25 0.88
N VAL A 71 -4.36 9.13 1.06
CA VAL A 71 -5.38 9.40 0.05
C VAL A 71 -4.84 10.46 -0.91
N GLY A 72 -4.95 10.19 -2.20
CA GLY A 72 -4.56 11.12 -3.26
C GLY A 72 -5.54 11.13 -4.42
N ASP A 73 -5.41 12.15 -5.25
CA ASP A 73 -6.23 12.34 -6.44
C ASP A 73 -5.58 11.64 -7.63
N VAL A 74 -6.40 11.00 -8.46
CA VAL A 74 -5.99 10.33 -9.69
C VAL A 74 -6.48 11.14 -10.88
N TRP A 75 -5.58 11.41 -11.81
CA TRP A 75 -5.88 11.99 -13.11
C TRP A 75 -5.28 11.13 -14.20
N GLY A 76 -5.89 11.14 -15.39
CA GLY A 76 -5.41 10.39 -16.53
C GLY A 76 -5.58 11.14 -17.82
N HIS A 77 -4.70 10.86 -18.77
CA HIS A 77 -4.98 11.17 -20.18
C HIS A 77 -5.94 10.13 -20.76
N ASP A 78 -5.76 8.87 -20.37
CA ASP A 78 -6.59 7.71 -20.71
C ASP A 78 -6.49 6.65 -19.59
N ALA A 79 -7.11 5.48 -19.78
CA ALA A 79 -7.12 4.40 -18.79
C ALA A 79 -5.75 3.74 -18.55
N THR A 80 -4.74 4.05 -19.37
CA THR A 80 -3.41 3.42 -19.37
C THR A 80 -2.29 4.38 -18.99
N SER A 81 -2.54 5.69 -19.02
CA SER A 81 -1.61 6.73 -18.62
C SER A 81 -2.22 7.57 -17.51
N LEU A 82 -1.80 7.29 -16.28
CA LEU A 82 -2.38 7.84 -15.06
C LEU A 82 -1.31 8.51 -14.20
N VAL A 83 -1.78 9.48 -13.42
CA VAL A 83 -1.04 10.23 -12.43
C VAL A 83 -1.83 10.17 -11.14
N TRP A 84 -1.15 9.84 -10.05
CA TRP A 84 -1.66 9.97 -8.69
C TRP A 84 -0.85 11.05 -7.98
N ILE A 85 -1.52 12.00 -7.32
CA ILE A 85 -0.87 12.99 -6.47
C ILE A 85 -1.44 12.92 -5.06
N ALA A 86 -0.60 13.13 -4.07
CA ALA A 86 -1.04 13.37 -2.71
C ALA A 86 -0.15 14.37 -2.00
N ARG A 87 -0.65 14.88 -0.88
CA ARG A 87 0.12 15.72 0.03
C ARG A 87 -0.04 15.22 1.46
N THR A 88 1.08 15.14 2.16
CA THR A 88 1.13 14.92 3.61
C THR A 88 1.65 16.18 4.32
N GLN A 89 1.96 16.08 5.61
CA GLN A 89 2.59 17.19 6.34
C GLN A 89 4.06 17.40 5.93
N SER A 90 4.73 16.34 5.49
CA SER A 90 6.17 16.33 5.20
C SER A 90 6.50 16.13 3.72
N SER A 91 5.53 15.86 2.85
CA SER A 91 5.80 15.70 1.43
C SER A 91 4.63 16.04 0.50
N VAL A 92 4.96 16.36 -0.75
CA VAL A 92 4.07 16.25 -1.91
C VAL A 92 4.56 15.06 -2.73
N GLN A 93 3.65 14.18 -3.08
CA GLN A 93 3.95 12.89 -3.66
C GLN A 93 3.28 12.75 -5.02
N LEU A 94 3.98 12.18 -5.99
CA LEU A 94 3.50 12.01 -7.34
C LEU A 94 3.89 10.63 -7.88
N ILE A 95 2.93 9.79 -8.24
CA ILE A 95 3.16 8.60 -9.05
C ILE A 95 2.66 8.88 -10.45
N SER A 96 3.47 8.58 -11.46
CA SER A 96 3.05 8.58 -12.87
C SER A 96 3.45 7.26 -13.51
N TRP A 97 2.58 6.69 -14.34
CA TRP A 97 2.93 5.53 -15.15
C TRP A 97 2.28 5.59 -16.53
N GLY A 98 2.95 4.99 -17.50
CA GLY A 98 2.50 4.89 -18.88
C GLY A 98 1.89 3.53 -19.20
N ALA A 99 1.36 3.41 -20.42
CA ALA A 99 0.75 2.18 -20.93
C ALA A 99 1.71 0.99 -21.02
N ASP A 100 3.02 1.25 -21.08
CA ASP A 100 4.07 0.23 -21.04
C ASP A 100 4.40 -0.24 -19.63
N GLY A 101 3.74 0.32 -18.61
CA GLY A 101 3.98 0.06 -17.20
C GLY A 101 5.15 0.85 -16.61
N THR A 102 5.92 1.60 -17.41
CA THR A 102 7.04 2.40 -16.89
C THR A 102 6.51 3.43 -15.91
N ALA A 103 7.06 3.45 -14.69
CA ALA A 103 6.57 4.27 -13.59
C ALA A 103 7.67 5.13 -12.95
N ARG A 104 7.25 6.30 -12.46
CA ARG A 104 8.04 7.18 -11.62
C ARG A 104 7.24 7.57 -10.39
N TYR A 105 7.83 7.41 -9.22
CA TYR A 105 7.28 7.91 -7.96
C TYR A 105 8.24 8.93 -7.36
N THR A 106 7.78 10.16 -7.17
CA THR A 106 8.59 11.24 -6.60
C THR A 106 7.96 11.75 -5.31
N LEU A 107 8.79 11.91 -4.28
CA LEU A 107 8.43 12.62 -3.06
C LEU A 107 9.22 13.92 -3.04
N HIS A 108 8.53 15.05 -3.07
CA HIS A 108 9.08 16.35 -2.74
C HIS A 108 8.90 16.61 -1.26
N LEU A 109 9.99 16.59 -0.49
CA LEU A 109 9.97 16.83 0.94
C LEU A 109 9.65 18.31 1.21
N THR A 110 8.78 18.56 2.19
CA THR A 110 8.35 19.90 2.57
C THR A 110 8.93 20.35 3.90
N ASP A 111 9.48 19.43 4.69
CA ASP A 111 10.19 19.72 5.93
C ASP A 111 11.66 20.14 5.68
N ARG A 112 12.23 19.73 4.54
CA ARG A 112 13.52 20.19 4.00
C ARG A 112 13.46 20.24 2.47
N PRO A 113 14.20 21.15 1.80
CA PRO A 113 14.24 21.19 0.34
C PRO A 113 15.02 20.00 -0.20
N ALA A 114 14.32 18.90 -0.45
CA ALA A 114 14.88 17.69 -1.04
C ALA A 114 13.78 16.90 -1.78
N ALA A 115 14.18 16.06 -2.70
CA ALA A 115 13.33 15.18 -3.48
C ALA A 115 13.97 13.80 -3.61
N VAL A 116 13.12 12.79 -3.54
CA VAL A 116 13.48 11.39 -3.81
C VAL A 116 12.65 10.92 -4.98
N THR A 117 13.29 10.35 -6.00
CA THR A 117 12.61 9.76 -7.15
C THR A 117 12.91 8.28 -7.26
N TYR A 118 11.88 7.49 -7.43
CA TYR A 118 11.92 6.06 -7.64
C TYR A 118 11.54 5.74 -9.10
N HIS A 119 12.30 4.84 -9.72
CA HIS A 119 12.05 4.35 -11.07
C HIS A 119 11.72 2.86 -11.02
N GLY A 120 10.70 2.45 -11.79
CA GLY A 120 10.18 1.09 -11.72
C GLY A 120 9.06 0.82 -12.70
N MET A 121 8.25 -0.18 -12.36
CA MET A 121 7.11 -0.63 -13.15
C MET A 121 5.85 -0.67 -12.29
N CYS A 122 4.72 -0.23 -12.85
CA CYS A 122 3.39 -0.43 -12.28
C CYS A 122 2.57 -1.38 -13.15
N GLU A 123 1.80 -2.26 -12.51
CA GLU A 123 0.90 -3.20 -13.17
C GLU A 123 -0.46 -3.19 -12.48
N ALA A 124 -1.53 -3.24 -13.28
CA ALA A 124 -2.87 -3.47 -12.76
C ALA A 124 -3.00 -4.90 -12.19
N LYS A 125 -3.78 -5.06 -11.12
CA LYS A 125 -4.03 -6.36 -10.47
C LYS A 125 -5.46 -6.85 -10.60
#